data_AF-H6RS81-F1
#
_entry.id   AF-H6RS81-F1
#
_cell.length_a   1.000
_cell.length_b   1.000
_cell.length_c   1.000
_cell.angle_alpha   90.00
_cell.angle_beta   90.00
_cell.angle_gamma   90.00
#
_symmetry.space_group_name_H-M   'P 1'
#
loop_
_entity.id
_entity.type
_entity.pdbx_description
1 polymer ?
#
loop_
_entity_poly.entity_id
_entity_poly.type
_entity_poly.pdbx_seq_one_letter_code
_entity_poly.pdbx_strand_id
1 'polypeptide(L)'
;MRITCRATVPATESQIITQVQEVLDRRGSMAHAPVSVAVTDSVALGIAGFFVSRTDSGQVLERFFRGGEVDSAELLEAVTFEQGYASAEQHAALYCLTGWVHARVHERRAA
;
A
#
# COMPACT_ATOMS: atom_id res chain seq x y z
N MET A 1 14.67 0.55 3.91
CA MET A 1 15.17 -0.11 2.67
C MET A 1 14.36 0.43 1.51
N ARG A 2 14.99 0.88 0.42
CA ARG A 2 14.21 1.44 -0.69
C ARG A 2 13.51 0.36 -1.50
N ILE A 3 12.23 0.59 -1.75
CA ILE A 3 11.38 -0.26 -2.60
C ILE A 3 10.84 0.56 -3.77
N THR A 4 10.59 -0.11 -4.88
CA THR A 4 10.20 0.51 -6.14
C THR A 4 8.88 -0.09 -6.63
N CYS A 5 7.94 0.78 -6.97
CA CYS A 5 6.71 0.48 -7.68
C CYS A 5 6.98 0.54 -9.19
N ARG A 6 6.55 -0.49 -9.94
CA ARG A 6 6.74 -0.55 -11.40
C ARG A 6 5.61 0.12 -12.17
N ALA A 7 4.47 0.37 -11.53
CA ALA A 7 3.38 1.10 -12.16
C ALA A 7 3.71 2.59 -12.21
N THR A 8 3.29 3.25 -13.28
CA THR A 8 3.36 4.71 -13.43
C THR A 8 1.97 5.35 -13.48
N VAL A 9 0.93 4.54 -13.53
CA VAL A 9 -0.47 4.97 -13.59
C VAL A 9 -1.19 4.38 -12.37
N PRO A 10 -1.80 5.21 -11.51
CA PRO A 10 -2.57 4.71 -10.38
C PRO A 10 -3.86 4.05 -10.85
N ALA A 11 -4.30 3.04 -10.12
CA ALA A 11 -5.60 2.43 -10.32
C ALA A 11 -6.73 3.43 -10.01
N THR A 12 -7.87 3.27 -10.66
CA THR A 12 -9.09 4.03 -10.34
C THR A 12 -9.64 3.60 -8.98
N GLU A 13 -10.48 4.44 -8.37
CA GLU A 13 -11.15 4.13 -7.09
C GLU A 13 -11.88 2.77 -7.13
N SER A 14 -12.64 2.51 -8.20
CA SER A 14 -13.34 1.23 -8.39
C SER A 14 -12.38 0.03 -8.42
N GLN A 15 -11.24 0.15 -9.12
CA GLN A 15 -10.23 -0.89 -9.18
C GLN A 15 -9.58 -1.13 -7.81
N ILE A 16 -9.35 -0.06 -7.04
CA ILE A 16 -8.80 -0.14 -5.69
C ILE A 16 -9.75 -0.89 -4.78
N ILE A 17 -11.04 -0.51 -4.75
CA ILE A 17 -12.05 -1.15 -3.91
C ILE A 17 -12.15 -2.64 -4.25
N THR A 18 -12.28 -2.99 -5.53
CA THR A 18 -12.38 -4.39 -5.97
C THR A 18 -11.17 -5.20 -5.52
N GLN A 19 -9.95 -4.71 -5.75
CA GLN A 19 -8.76 -5.50 -5.42
C GLN A 19 -8.49 -5.57 -3.91
N VAL A 20 -8.80 -4.51 -3.16
CA VAL A 20 -8.74 -4.55 -1.68
C VAL A 20 -9.66 -5.64 -1.15
N GLN A 21 -10.90 -5.72 -1.65
CA GLN A 21 -11.84 -6.79 -1.28
C GLN A 21 -11.27 -8.18 -1.63
N GLU A 22 -10.82 -8.38 -2.87
CA GLU A 22 -10.23 -9.66 -3.32
C GLU A 22 -9.04 -10.10 -2.45
N VAL A 23 -8.15 -9.16 -2.10
CA VAL A 23 -6.98 -9.45 -1.25
C VAL A 23 -7.41 -9.81 0.16
N LEU A 24 -8.37 -9.10 0.74
CA LEU A 24 -8.86 -9.38 2.09
C LEU A 24 -9.58 -10.73 2.15
N ASP A 25 -10.44 -11.04 1.18
CA ASP A 25 -11.13 -12.33 1.08
C ASP A 25 -10.12 -13.47 0.92
N ARG A 26 -9.15 -13.30 0.03
CA ARG A 26 -8.10 -14.30 -0.20
C ARG A 26 -7.26 -14.52 1.05
N ARG A 27 -6.86 -13.46 1.76
CA ARG A 27 -6.09 -13.60 3.01
C ARG A 27 -6.93 -14.22 4.13
N GLY A 28 -8.20 -13.84 4.25
CA GLY A 28 -9.13 -14.35 5.27
C GLY A 28 -9.49 -15.82 5.12
N SER A 29 -9.42 -16.36 3.90
CA SER A 29 -9.63 -17.79 3.62
C SER A 29 -8.42 -18.70 3.93
N MET A 30 -7.29 -18.14 4.35
CA MET A 30 -6.05 -18.87 4.60
C MET A 30 -5.65 -18.77 6.07
N ALA A 31 -5.30 -19.89 6.71
CA ALA A 31 -4.76 -19.86 8.08
C ALA A 31 -3.43 -19.08 8.18
N HIS A 32 -2.62 -19.15 7.13
CA HIS A 32 -1.33 -18.45 7.03
C HIS A 32 -1.17 -17.93 5.60
N ALA A 33 -1.72 -16.75 5.31
CA ALA A 33 -1.59 -16.14 3.99
C ALA A 33 -0.12 -15.75 3.71
N PRO A 34 0.46 -16.12 2.56
CA PRO A 34 1.82 -15.74 2.23
C PRO A 34 1.92 -14.24 1.96
N VAL A 35 3.08 -13.64 2.25
CA VAL A 35 3.33 -12.20 2.08
C VAL A 35 3.15 -11.72 0.63
N SER A 36 3.25 -12.62 -0.34
CA SER A 36 3.02 -12.34 -1.76
C SER A 36 1.53 -12.14 -2.12
N VAL A 37 0.59 -12.41 -1.22
CA VAL A 37 -0.82 -12.05 -1.40
C VAL A 37 -0.99 -10.59 -0.99
N ALA A 38 -0.74 -9.70 -1.95
CA ALA A 38 -0.84 -8.26 -1.81
C ALA A 38 -1.51 -7.63 -3.03
N VAL A 39 -1.89 -6.36 -2.90
CA VAL A 39 -2.39 -5.54 -4.02
C VAL A 39 -1.33 -5.35 -5.10
N THR A 40 -1.74 -4.98 -6.30
CA THR A 40 -0.84 -4.64 -7.41
C THR A 40 -0.22 -3.26 -7.21
N ASP A 41 0.86 -3.00 -7.94
CA ASP A 41 1.56 -1.71 -7.95
C ASP A 41 0.66 -0.51 -8.24
N SER A 42 -0.22 -0.62 -9.24
CA SER A 42 -1.17 0.44 -9.59
C SER A 42 -2.14 0.75 -8.46
N VAL A 43 -2.59 -0.28 -7.72
CA VAL A 43 -3.49 -0.12 -6.57
C VAL A 43 -2.73 0.44 -5.38
N ALA A 44 -1.49 0.00 -5.13
CA ALA A 44 -0.65 0.60 -4.09
C ALA A 44 -0.45 2.11 -4.31
N LEU A 45 -0.18 2.54 -5.55
CA LEU A 45 -0.12 3.98 -5.90
C LEU A 45 -1.46 4.67 -5.71
N GLY A 46 -2.54 4.06 -6.20
CA GLY A 46 -3.88 4.62 -6.06
C GLY A 46 -4.30 4.84 -4.61
N ILE A 47 -4.01 3.87 -3.73
CA ILE A 47 -4.23 3.99 -2.28
C ILE A 47 -3.42 5.17 -1.75
N ALA A 48 -2.12 5.26 -2.03
CA ALA A 48 -1.30 6.38 -1.56
C ALA A 48 -1.81 7.75 -2.02
N GLY A 49 -2.34 7.83 -3.25
CA GLY A 49 -2.94 9.04 -3.81
C GLY A 49 -4.11 9.60 -2.99
N PHE A 50 -4.91 8.73 -2.35
CA PHE A 50 -6.04 9.16 -1.51
C PHE A 50 -5.63 9.86 -0.21
N PHE A 51 -4.43 9.59 0.28
CA PHE A 51 -3.94 10.12 1.56
C PHE A 51 -2.91 11.24 1.38
N VAL A 52 -2.76 11.76 0.16
CA VAL A 52 -1.92 12.94 -0.11
C VAL A 52 -2.48 14.15 0.63
N SER A 53 -1.65 14.75 1.48
CA SER A 53 -2.03 15.92 2.25
C SER A 53 -0.78 16.74 2.65
N ARG A 54 -0.99 17.83 3.40
CA ARG A 54 0.10 18.68 3.92
C ARG A 54 0.73 18.17 5.21
N THR A 55 0.25 17.06 5.78
CA THR A 55 0.89 16.41 6.92
C THR A 55 2.18 15.71 6.51
N ASP A 56 3.07 15.42 7.46
CA ASP A 56 4.33 14.73 7.17
C ASP A 56 4.08 13.35 6.54
N SER A 57 3.12 12.59 7.08
CA SER A 57 2.66 11.30 6.53
C SER A 57 2.07 11.45 5.12
N GLY A 58 1.26 12.48 4.89
CA GLY A 58 0.67 12.78 3.58
C GLY A 58 1.73 13.15 2.53
N GLN A 59 2.80 13.82 2.94
CA GLN A 59 3.94 14.15 2.07
C GLN A 59 4.79 12.91 1.71
N VAL A 60 4.95 11.95 2.63
CA VAL A 60 5.58 10.65 2.32
C VAL A 60 4.76 9.90 1.27
N LEU A 61 3.44 9.84 1.45
CA LEU A 61 2.51 9.19 0.53
C LEU A 61 2.49 9.89 -0.83
N GLU A 62 2.60 11.22 -0.87
CA GLU A 62 2.74 12.00 -2.11
C GLU A 62 4.02 11.68 -2.86
N ARG A 63 5.17 11.60 -2.17
CA ARG A 63 6.45 11.23 -2.80
C ARG A 63 6.38 9.82 -3.39
N PHE A 64 5.79 8.87 -2.67
CA PHE A 64 5.58 7.53 -3.20
C PHE A 64 4.64 7.54 -4.42
N PHE A 65 3.51 8.24 -4.32
CA PHE A 65 2.53 8.37 -5.40
C PHE A 65 3.13 8.95 -6.69
N ARG A 66 3.99 9.97 -6.58
CA ARG A 66 4.61 10.64 -7.73
C ARG A 66 5.89 9.96 -8.24
N GLY A 67 6.72 9.47 -7.32
CA GLY A 67 8.08 9.01 -7.62
C GLY A 67 8.20 7.49 -7.78
N GLY A 68 7.25 6.71 -7.28
CA GLY A 68 7.28 5.25 -7.32
C GLY A 68 8.39 4.60 -6.49
N GLU A 69 9.33 5.36 -5.93
CA GLU A 69 10.39 4.89 -5.04
C GLU A 69 10.27 5.55 -3.66
N VAL A 70 10.38 4.76 -2.59
CA VAL A 70 10.28 5.24 -1.21
C VAL A 70 11.03 4.31 -0.26
N ASP A 71 11.49 4.82 0.88
CA ASP A 71 11.98 3.96 1.94
C ASP A 71 10.82 3.18 2.60
N SER A 72 10.97 1.86 2.70
CA SER A 72 9.94 0.99 3.25
C SER A 72 9.57 1.32 4.70
N ALA A 73 10.53 1.74 5.53
CA ALA A 73 10.24 2.04 6.94
C ALA A 73 9.48 3.36 7.06
N GLU A 74 9.89 4.38 6.30
CA GLU A 74 9.21 5.67 6.24
C GLU A 74 7.77 5.53 5.72
N LEU A 75 7.56 4.74 4.67
CA LEU A 75 6.22 4.48 4.15
C LEU A 75 5.35 3.72 5.16
N LEU A 76 5.90 2.72 5.87
CA LEU A 76 5.15 1.99 6.91
C LEU A 76 4.75 2.91 8.07
N GLU A 77 5.65 3.78 8.52
CA GLU A 77 5.37 4.75 9.58
C GLU A 77 4.24 5.71 9.17
N ALA A 78 4.31 6.26 7.96
CA ALA A 78 3.27 7.13 7.42
C ALA A 78 1.92 6.41 7.32
N VAL A 79 1.91 5.16 6.82
CA VAL A 79 0.69 4.35 6.71
C VAL A 79 0.09 4.05 8.08
N THR A 80 0.92 3.67 9.06
CA THR A 80 0.46 3.42 10.45
C THR A 80 -0.11 4.68 11.09
N PHE A 81 0.49 5.85 10.85
CA PHE A 81 -0.05 7.12 11.33
C PHE A 81 -1.45 7.38 10.75
N GLU A 82 -1.61 7.31 9.43
CA GLU A 82 -2.90 7.54 8.77
C GLU A 82 -3.98 6.53 9.20
N GLN A 83 -3.59 5.28 9.48
CA GLN A 83 -4.49 4.24 9.98
C GLN A 83 -5.17 4.60 11.31
N GLY A 84 -4.54 5.46 12.13
CA GLY A 84 -5.09 5.92 13.40
C GLY A 84 -6.26 6.90 13.26
N TYR A 85 -6.43 7.50 12.08
CA TYR A 85 -7.47 8.50 11.79
C TYR A 85 -8.43 8.07 10.66
N ALA A 86 -8.10 6.98 9.96
CA ALA A 86 -8.85 6.44 8.85
C ALA A 86 -10.23 5.88 9.23
N SER A 87 -11.20 6.00 8.32
CA SER A 87 -12.43 5.19 8.36
C SER A 87 -12.11 3.69 8.24
N ALA A 88 -13.08 2.81 8.48
CA ALA A 88 -12.86 1.36 8.32
C ALA A 88 -12.40 0.97 6.89
N GLU A 89 -12.99 1.58 5.86
CA GLU A 89 -12.65 1.33 4.46
C GLU A 89 -11.25 1.84 4.13
N GLN A 90 -10.93 3.04 4.60
CA GLN A 90 -9.60 3.64 4.45
C GLN A 90 -8.54 2.82 5.20
N HIS A 91 -8.85 2.33 6.39
CA HIS A 91 -7.96 1.49 7.18
C HIS A 91 -7.67 0.17 6.47
N ALA A 92 -8.69 -0.44 5.86
CA ALA A 92 -8.55 -1.65 5.04
C ALA A 92 -7.65 -1.44 3.80
N ALA A 93 -7.81 -0.30 3.13
CA ALA A 93 -6.93 0.10 2.02
C ALA A 93 -5.48 0.27 2.49
N LEU A 94 -5.25 1.02 3.56
CA LEU A 94 -3.93 1.22 4.17
C LEU A 94 -3.31 -0.11 4.64
N TYR A 95 -4.12 -1.03 5.18
CA TYR A 95 -3.66 -2.37 5.56
C TYR A 95 -3.17 -3.17 4.35
N CYS A 96 -3.85 -3.06 3.21
CA CYS A 96 -3.40 -3.66 1.96
C CYS A 96 -2.11 -3.03 1.43
N LEU A 97 -1.93 -1.72 1.58
CA LEU A 97 -0.68 -1.03 1.25
C LEU A 97 0.48 -1.52 2.13
N THR A 98 0.27 -1.69 3.44
CA THR A 98 1.25 -2.34 4.34
C THR A 98 1.65 -3.73 3.84
N GLY A 99 0.66 -4.55 3.43
CA GLY A 99 0.91 -5.86 2.84
C GLY A 99 1.79 -5.80 1.58
N TRP A 100 1.53 -4.84 0.68
CA TRP A 100 2.35 -4.61 -0.50
C TRP A 100 3.78 -4.20 -0.17
N VAL A 101 3.98 -3.32 0.82
CA VAL A 101 5.32 -2.94 1.27
C VAL A 101 6.09 -4.16 1.76
N HIS A 102 5.48 -5.02 2.57
CA HIS A 102 6.11 -6.25 3.03
C HIS A 102 6.44 -7.22 1.87
N ALA A 103 5.56 -7.35 0.88
CA ALA A 103 5.81 -8.15 -0.31
C ALA A 103 7.05 -7.65 -1.07
N ARG A 104 7.14 -6.34 -1.31
CA ARG A 104 8.28 -5.70 -1.99
C ARG A 104 9.58 -5.84 -1.21
N VAL A 105 9.51 -5.73 0.11
CA VAL A 105 10.68 -5.93 0.98
C VAL A 105 11.18 -7.38 0.88
N HIS A 106 10.26 -8.35 0.90
CA HIS A 106 10.60 -9.76 0.79
C HIS A 106 11.22 -10.09 -0.58
N GLU A 107 10.64 -9.61 -1.67
CA GLU A 107 11.18 -9.77 -3.02
C GLU A 107 12.59 -9.20 -3.16
N ARG A 108 12.84 -7.99 -2.63
CA ARG A 108 14.16 -7.35 -2.68
C ARG A 108 15.23 -8.07 -1.87
N ARG A 109 14.86 -8.81 -0.82
CA ARG A 109 15.80 -9.62 -0.03
C ARG A 109 16.12 -10.97 -0.67
N ALA A 110 15.22 -11.47 -1.53
CA ALA A 110 15.39 -12.74 -2.23
C ALA A 110 16.16 -12.59 -3.56
N ALA A 111 16.35 -11.36 -4.04
CA ALA A 111 17.12 -11.01 -5.24
C ALA A 111 18.57 -10.64 -4.88
#